data_AF-A0A962T1W8-F1
#
_entry.id   AF-A0A962T1W8-F1
#
_cell.length_a   1.000
_cell.length_b   1.000
_cell.length_c   1.000
_cell.angle_alpha   90.00
_cell.angle_beta   90.00
_cell.angle_gamma   90.00
#
_symmetry.space_group_name_H-M   'P 1'
#
loop_
_entity.id
_entity.type
_entity.pdbx_description
1 polymer ?
#
loop_
_entity_poly.entity_id
_entity_poly.type
_entity_poly.pdbx_seq_one_letter_code
_entity_poly.pdbx_strand_id
1 'polypeptide(L)' 'MSTVCCWSSAITSAALTIHQAVLRIGCLGGHLNRKRDGMPGVRTLWRGLQVLSLLVAGSHASVRAGQQL' A
#
# COMPACT_ATOMS: atom_id res chain seq x y z
N MET A 1 28.78 6.85 23.69
CA MET A 1 27.90 5.70 23.97
C MET A 1 26.54 6.01 23.38
N SER A 2 26.39 5.81 22.07
CA SER A 2 25.15 6.14 21.35
C SER A 2 24.38 4.86 21.08
N THR A 3 23.25 4.72 21.77
CA THR A 3 22.25 3.68 21.54
C THR A 3 21.63 3.94 20.17
N VAL A 4 22.22 3.35 19.13
CA VAL A 4 21.63 3.36 17.79
C VAL A 4 20.37 2.50 17.90
N CYS A 5 19.21 3.14 17.91
CA CYS A 5 17.92 2.47 17.92
C CYS A 5 17.86 1.54 16.70
N CYS A 6 17.98 0.22 16.93
CA CYS A 6 17.67 -0.81 15.95
C CYS A 6 16.17 -0.79 15.66
N TRP A 7 15.71 0.14 14.83
CA TRP A 7 14.35 0.14 14.30
C TRP A 7 14.36 -0.51 12.93
N SER A 8 14.63 -1.82 12.91
CA SER A 8 14.47 -2.61 11.70
C SER A 8 13.01 -3.05 11.61
N SER A 9 12.20 -2.24 10.94
CA SER A 9 10.87 -2.67 10.50
C SER A 9 11.04 -3.70 9.39
N ALA A 10 11.19 -4.97 9.77
CA ALA A 10 11.11 -6.07 8.83
C ALA A 10 9.68 -6.11 8.26
N ILE A 11 9.50 -5.49 7.09
CA ILE A 11 8.30 -5.70 6.28
C ILE A 11 8.40 -7.14 5.77
N THR A 12 7.67 -8.06 6.42
CA THR A 12 7.51 -9.43 5.93
C THR A 12 6.83 -9.36 4.57
N SER A 13 7.61 -9.53 3.50
CA SER A 13 7.14 -9.61 2.13
C SER A 13 6.50 -10.98 1.87
N ALA A 14 5.41 -11.28 2.57
CA ALA A 14 4.56 -12.39 2.17
C ALA A 14 3.88 -12.00 0.85
N ALA A 15 4.06 -12.83 -0.19
CA ALA A 15 3.39 -12.64 -1.47
C ALA A 15 1.87 -12.58 -1.25
N LEU A 16 1.26 -11.44 -1.60
CA LEU A 16 -0.18 -11.25 -1.47
C LEU A 16 -0.91 -12.10 -2.51
N THR A 17 -1.99 -12.76 -2.10
CA THR A 17 -2.90 -13.37 -3.08
C THR A 17 -3.67 -12.29 -3.83
N ILE A 18 -4.17 -12.60 -5.04
CA ILE A 18 -4.98 -11.66 -5.82
C ILE A 18 -6.19 -11.17 -5.02
N HIS A 19 -6.83 -12.06 -4.26
CA HIS A 19 -7.95 -11.70 -3.39
C HIS A 19 -7.55 -10.65 -2.33
N GLN A 20 -6.42 -10.86 -1.66
CA GLN A 20 -5.90 -9.90 -0.68
C GLN A 20 -5.49 -8.59 -1.33
N ALA A 21 -4.89 -8.63 -2.53
CA ALA A 21 -4.54 -7.44 -3.28
C ALA A 21 -5.80 -6.61 -3.63
N VAL A 22 -6.84 -7.26 -4.16
CA VAL A 22 -8.11 -6.60 -4.50
C VAL A 22 -8.76 -5.96 -3.28
N LEU A 23 -8.81 -6.65 -2.13
CA LEU A 23 -9.34 -6.07 -0.89
C LEU A 23 -8.54 -4.85 -0.44
N ARG A 24 -7.20 -4.94 -0.44
CA ARG A 24 -6.33 -3.83 -0.04
C ARG A 24 -6.47 -2.62 -0.96
N ILE A 25 -6.55 -2.84 -2.27
CA ILE A 25 -6.80 -1.76 -3.25
C ILE A 25 -8.20 -1.17 -3.03
N GLY A 26 -9.20 -2.02 -2.79
CA GLY A 26 -10.55 -1.58 -2.43
C GLY A 26 -10.55 -0.65 -1.21
N CYS A 27 -9.78 -0.97 -0.17
CA CYS A 27 -9.66 -0.14 1.03
C CYS A 27 -9.12 1.26 0.71
N LEU A 28 -8.12 1.36 -0.16
CA LEU A 28 -7.62 2.67 -0.64
C LEU A 28 -8.70 3.49 -1.35
N GLY A 29 -9.66 2.81 -1.99
CA GLY A 29 -10.81 3.42 -2.66
C GLY A 29 -12.02 3.72 -1.76
N GLY A 30 -11.95 3.42 -0.47
CA GLY A 30 -13.04 3.63 0.51
C GLY A 30 -13.85 2.38 0.87
N HIS A 31 -13.38 1.17 0.51
CA HIS A 31 -13.98 -0.07 1.00
C HIS A 31 -13.65 -0.27 2.50
N LEU A 32 -14.67 -0.47 3.33
CA LEU A 32 -14.51 -0.58 4.78
C LEU A 32 -13.93 -1.93 5.23
N ASN A 33 -13.97 -2.96 4.37
CA ASN A 33 -13.45 -4.30 4.65
C ASN A 33 -14.02 -4.91 5.93
N ARG A 34 -15.32 -4.72 6.22
CA ARG A 34 -15.98 -5.43 7.32
C ARG A 34 -16.22 -6.88 6.91
N LYS A 35 -16.32 -7.78 7.90
CA LYS A 35 -16.44 -9.24 7.71
C LYS A 35 -17.54 -9.73 6.74
N ARG A 36 -18.55 -8.90 6.42
CA ARG A 36 -19.68 -9.27 5.54
C ARG A 36 -19.92 -8.31 4.38
N ASP A 37 -18.98 -7.39 4.09
CA ASP A 37 -19.19 -6.41 3.03
C ASP A 37 -19.00 -6.99 1.61
N GLY A 38 -18.43 -8.19 1.50
CA GLY A 38 -18.15 -8.83 0.22
C GLY A 38 -17.00 -8.17 -0.54
N MET A 39 -16.92 -8.43 -1.85
CA MET A 39 -15.84 -7.88 -2.69
C MET A 39 -16.13 -6.42 -3.05
N PRO A 40 -15.12 -5.52 -3.07
CA PRO A 40 -15.29 -4.16 -3.53
C PRO A 40 -15.82 -4.10 -4.97
N GLY A 41 -16.78 -3.20 -5.21
CA GLY A 41 -17.29 -2.93 -6.55
C GLY A 41 -16.26 -2.22 -7.45
N VAL A 42 -16.50 -2.26 -8.76
CA VAL A 42 -15.59 -1.72 -9.80
C VAL A 42 -15.24 -0.24 -9.57
N ARG A 43 -16.22 0.58 -9.17
CA ARG A 43 -15.99 2.02 -8.89
C ARG A 43 -15.03 2.23 -7.72
N THR A 44 -15.19 1.46 -6.64
CA THR A 44 -14.32 1.53 -5.46
C THR A 44 -12.93 1.04 -5.82
N LEU A 45 -12.81 -0.03 -6.60
CA LEU A 45 -11.53 -0.54 -7.07
C LEU A 45 -10.80 0.49 -7.95
N TRP A 46 -11.50 1.13 -8.89
CA TRP A 46 -10.93 2.18 -9.74
C TRP A 46 -10.37 3.35 -8.91
N ARG A 47 -11.12 3.85 -7.94
CA ARG A 47 -10.64 4.90 -7.02
C ARG A 47 -9.39 4.45 -6.27
N GLY A 48 -9.39 3.21 -5.78
CA GLY A 48 -8.24 2.62 -5.09
C GLY A 48 -7.00 2.54 -5.96
N LEU A 49 -7.15 2.17 -7.24
CA LEU A 49 -6.04 2.13 -8.21
C LEU A 49 -5.47 3.52 -8.48
N GLN A 50 -6.31 4.54 -8.62
CA GLN A 50 -5.85 5.92 -8.81
C GLN A 50 -5.01 6.41 -7.61
N VAL A 51 -5.46 6.11 -6.38
CA VAL A 51 -4.70 6.43 -5.16
C VAL A 51 -3.39 5.64 -5.12
N LEU A 52 -3.41 4.36 -5.46
CA LEU A 52 -2.21 3.52 -5.51
C LEU A 52 -1.18 4.07 -6.50
N SER A 53 -1.60 4.46 -7.70
CA SER A 53 -0.71 5.06 -8.70
C SER A 53 -0.02 6.32 -8.19
N LEU A 54 -0.72 7.18 -7.45
CA LEU A 54 -0.15 8.36 -6.83
C LEU A 54 0.92 8.00 -5.77
N LEU A 55 0.62 7.02 -4.91
CA LEU A 55 1.56 6.55 -3.88
C LEU A 55 2.82 5.95 -4.49
N VAL A 56 2.69 5.16 -5.55
CA VAL A 56 3.83 4.57 -6.29
C VAL A 56 4.67 5.67 -6.94
N ALA A 57 4.05 6.67 -7.56
CA ALA A 57 4.77 7.81 -8.13
C ALA A 57 5.57 8.56 -7.06
N GLY A 58 4.97 8.82 -5.90
CA GLY A 58 5.64 9.44 -4.75
C GLY A 58 6.81 8.59 -4.22
N SER A 59 6.63 7.28 -4.10
CA SER A 59 7.68 6.35 -3.68
C SER A 59 8.85 6.32 -4.67
N HIS A 60 8.59 6.36 -5.97
CA HIS A 60 9.66 6.42 -6.97
C HIS A 60 10.38 7.77 -6.96
N ALA A 61 9.65 8.86 -6.75
CA ALA A 61 10.24 10.20 -6.65
C ALA A 61 11.15 10.32 -5.41
N SER A 62 10.73 9.79 -4.25
CA SER A 62 11.55 9.83 -3.03
C SER A 62 12.81 8.98 -3.15
N VAL A 63 12.72 7.78 -3.72
CA VAL A 63 13.89 6.91 -3.96
C VAL A 63 14.90 7.60 -4.88
N ARG A 64 14.43 8.22 -5.98
CA ARG A 64 15.33 8.94 -6.90
C ARG A 64 15.98 10.15 -6.26
N ALA A 65 15.22 10.93 -5.47
CA ALA A 65 15.76 12.08 -4.77
C ALA A 65 16.82 11.66 -3.72
N GLY A 66 16.61 10.54 -3.04
CA GLY A 66 17.58 9.99 -2.07
C GLY A 66 18.84 9.40 -2.71
N GLN A 67 18.82 9.03 -3.99
CA GLN A 67 20.00 8.57 -4.73
C GLN A 67 20.92 9.71 -5.19
N GLN A 68 20.46 10.96 -5.14
CA GLN A 68 21.19 12.13 -5.61
C GLN A 68 21.96 12.88 -4.49
N LEU A 69 21.85 12.41 -3.25
CA LEU A 69 22.54 12.93 -2.06
C LEU A 69 23.64 11.95 -1.63
#